data_AF-A0A938SCY5-F1
#
_entry.id   AF-A0A938SCY5-F1
#
_cell.length_a   1.000
_cell.length_b   1.000
_cell.length_c   1.000
_cell.angle_alpha   90.00
_cell.angle_beta   90.00
_cell.angle_gamma   90.00
#
_symmetry.space_group_name_H-M   'P 1'
#
loop_
_entity.id
_entity.type
_entity.pdbx_description
1 polymer ?
#
loop_
_entity_poly.entity_id
_entity_poly.type
_entity_poly.pdbx_seq_one_letter_code
_entity_poly.pdbx_strand_id
1 'polypeptide(L)'
;MTPRACCAVAILVSMALFLGRSRPAEDWPAFQRDADRTGVTAERLSLPLAQKWAYQPSQPPMPAWPEPGKELHRMDFDYAFQPVAVGGLVYFGSSADDTV
;
A
#
# COMPACT_ATOMS: atom_id res chain seq x y z
N MET A 1 13.72 -46.26 -17.92
CA MET A 1 12.79 -45.15 -17.59
C MET A 1 12.01 -44.79 -18.84
N THR A 2 10.69 -44.93 -18.83
CA THR A 2 9.84 -44.73 -20.02
C THR A 2 9.58 -43.23 -20.26
N PRO A 3 9.55 -42.76 -21.52
CA PRO A 3 9.43 -41.34 -21.86
C PRO A 3 8.16 -40.68 -21.30
N ARG A 4 7.10 -41.47 -21.06
CA ARG A 4 5.85 -41.05 -20.42
C ARG A 4 6.03 -40.58 -18.96
N ALA A 5 6.94 -41.21 -18.22
CA ALA A 5 7.24 -40.81 -16.84
C ALA A 5 8.00 -39.47 -16.79
N CYS A 6 8.91 -39.24 -17.74
CA CYS A 6 9.62 -37.96 -17.86
C CYS A 6 8.67 -36.81 -18.20
N CYS A 7 7.72 -37.00 -19.12
CA CYS A 7 6.72 -35.98 -19.45
C CYS A 7 5.81 -35.65 -18.26
N ALA A 8 5.33 -36.66 -17.53
CA ALA A 8 4.48 -36.44 -16.36
C ALA A 8 5.21 -35.66 -15.24
N VAL A 9 6.47 -35.99 -14.98
CA VAL A 9 7.31 -35.26 -14.01
C VAL A 9 7.55 -33.82 -14.45
N ALA A 10 7.87 -33.58 -15.73
CA ALA A 10 8.07 -32.23 -16.25
C ALA A 10 6.81 -31.36 -16.17
N ILE A 11 5.63 -31.93 -16.41
CA ILE A 11 4.34 -31.23 -16.28
C ILE A 11 4.06 -30.88 -14.82
N LEU A 12 4.26 -31.82 -13.89
CA LEU A 12 4.04 -31.60 -12.45
C LEU A 12 4.99 -30.53 -11.87
N VAL A 13 6.26 -30.56 -12.27
CA VAL A 13 7.26 -29.55 -11.85
C VAL A 13 6.89 -28.16 -12.41
N SER A 14 6.47 -28.10 -13.68
CA SER A 14 6.04 -26.84 -14.29
C SER A 14 4.81 -26.28 -13.57
N MET A 15 3.82 -27.11 -13.26
CA MET A 15 2.60 -26.69 -12.55
C MET A 15 2.90 -26.18 -11.14
N ALA A 16 3.81 -26.83 -10.41
CA ALA A 16 4.26 -26.39 -9.08
C ALA A 16 4.96 -25.01 -9.13
N LEU A 17 5.73 -24.73 -10.17
CA LEU A 17 6.39 -23.43 -10.37
C LEU A 17 5.40 -22.28 -10.65
N PHE A 18 4.27 -22.55 -11.29
CA PHE A 18 3.22 -21.54 -11.52
C PHE A 18 2.41 -21.21 -10.26
N LEU A 19 2.23 -22.18 -9.36
CA LEU A 19 1.49 -22.01 -8.09
C LEU A 19 2.27 -21.24 -7.01
N GLY A 20 3.59 -21.17 -7.12
CA GLY A 20 4.47 -20.50 -6.14
C GLY A 20 4.69 -19.00 -6.37
N ARG A 21 4.05 -18.38 -7.37
CA ARG A 21 4.19 -16.93 -7.58
C ARG A 21 3.53 -16.16 -6.44
N SER A 22 4.32 -15.32 -5.76
CA SER A 22 3.78 -14.27 -4.89
C SER A 22 2.79 -13.44 -5.71
N ARG A 23 1.57 -13.29 -5.21
CA ARG A 23 0.63 -12.32 -5.79
C ARG A 23 1.25 -10.93 -5.65
N PRO A 24 1.08 -10.03 -6.63
CA PRO A 24 1.36 -8.62 -6.42
C PRO A 24 0.54 -8.14 -5.23
N ALA A 25 1.08 -7.16 -4.49
CA ALA A 25 0.30 -6.45 -3.49
C ALA A 25 -0.94 -5.84 -4.15
N GLU A 26 -2.05 -5.85 -3.42
CA GLU A 26 -3.29 -5.15 -3.73
C GLU A 26 -3.01 -3.65 -3.78
N ASP A 27 -3.64 -2.97 -4.74
CA ASP A 27 -3.54 -1.53 -4.84
C ASP A 27 -4.32 -0.85 -3.69
N TRP A 28 -3.87 0.35 -3.33
CA TRP A 28 -4.53 1.30 -2.44
C TRP A 28 -4.83 2.60 -3.19
N PRO A 29 -5.79 2.61 -4.13
CA PRO A 29 -5.93 3.67 -5.13
C PRO A 29 -6.53 4.99 -4.60
N ALA A 30 -7.17 4.99 -3.43
CA ALA A 30 -7.87 6.16 -2.89
C ALA A 30 -7.69 6.31 -1.37
N PHE A 31 -8.15 7.46 -0.84
CA PHE A 31 -8.26 7.67 0.60
C PHE A 31 -9.09 6.55 1.23
N GLN A 32 -8.54 5.90 2.26
CA GLN A 32 -9.11 4.69 2.86
C GLN A 32 -9.35 3.55 1.86
N ARG A 33 -8.40 3.35 0.94
CA ARG A 33 -8.33 2.31 -0.10
C ARG A 33 -9.26 2.53 -1.28
N ASP A 34 -10.56 2.67 -1.06
CA ASP A 34 -11.58 2.58 -2.11
C ASP A 34 -12.65 3.68 -1.98
N ALA A 35 -13.58 3.73 -2.93
CA ALA A 35 -14.67 4.70 -2.95
C ALA A 35 -15.60 4.58 -1.72
N ASP A 36 -15.68 3.39 -1.14
CA ASP A 36 -16.45 3.09 0.07
C ASP A 36 -15.68 3.46 1.36
N ARG A 37 -14.41 3.88 1.23
CA ARG A 37 -13.52 4.26 2.32
C ARG A 37 -13.40 3.17 3.38
N THR A 38 -13.27 1.93 2.96
CA THR A 38 -13.29 0.79 3.89
C THR A 38 -12.07 0.73 4.81
N GLY A 39 -10.91 1.25 4.38
CA GLY A 39 -9.69 1.29 5.19
C GLY A 39 -9.09 -0.08 5.55
N VAL A 40 -9.45 -1.15 4.85
CA VAL A 40 -9.00 -2.53 5.15
C VAL A 40 -8.45 -3.21 3.90
N THR A 41 -7.61 -4.25 4.02
CA THR A 41 -7.20 -5.12 2.91
C THR A 41 -7.32 -6.60 3.34
N ALA A 42 -7.49 -7.50 2.38
CA ALA A 42 -7.44 -8.93 2.62
C ALA A 42 -5.99 -9.46 2.79
N GLU A 43 -4.98 -8.63 2.49
CA GLU A 43 -3.58 -8.99 2.67
C GLU A 43 -3.23 -9.27 4.13
N ARG A 44 -2.27 -10.18 4.31
CA ARG A 44 -1.76 -10.55 5.63
C ARG A 44 -0.28 -10.20 5.72
N LEU A 45 0.05 -9.41 6.75
CA LEU A 45 1.43 -9.08 7.06
C LEU A 45 2.15 -10.30 7.65
N SER A 46 3.35 -10.56 7.15
CA SER A 46 4.28 -11.50 7.78
C SER A 46 5.18 -10.74 8.75
N LEU A 47 5.30 -11.24 9.97
CA LEU A 47 6.10 -10.66 11.04
C LEU A 47 7.42 -11.43 11.20
N PRO A 48 8.52 -10.78 11.65
CA PRO A 48 8.59 -9.37 12.03
C PRO A 48 8.68 -8.44 10.79
N LEU A 49 8.10 -7.25 10.92
CA LEU A 49 8.28 -6.20 9.92
C LEU A 49 9.71 -5.66 10.00
N ALA A 50 10.27 -5.31 8.84
CA ALA A 50 11.54 -4.61 8.71
C ALA A 50 11.38 -3.45 7.72
N GLN A 51 11.98 -2.30 8.03
CA GLN A 51 11.96 -1.14 7.14
C GLN A 51 12.62 -1.47 5.79
N LYS A 52 11.88 -1.28 4.69
CA LYS A 52 12.40 -1.49 3.32
C LYS A 52 13.00 -0.22 2.73
N TRP A 53 12.36 0.91 2.99
CA TRP A 53 12.80 2.24 2.56
C TRP A 53 12.14 3.28 3.46
N ALA A 54 12.66 4.50 3.44
CA ALA A 54 12.07 5.67 4.06
C ALA A 54 12.20 6.85 3.11
N TYR A 55 11.15 7.67 3.02
CA TYR A 55 11.15 8.91 2.27
C TYR A 55 10.80 10.04 3.24
N GLN A 56 11.61 11.10 3.23
CA GLN A 56 11.39 12.30 4.02
C GLN A 56 11.07 13.45 3.05
N PRO A 57 9.86 14.04 3.09
CA PRO A 57 9.56 15.20 2.27
C PRO A 57 10.40 16.40 2.72
N SER A 58 10.73 17.29 1.77
CA SER A 58 11.48 18.51 2.04
C SER A 58 10.70 19.51 2.89
N GLN A 59 9.37 19.49 2.80
CA GLN A 59 8.47 20.31 3.60
C GLN A 59 7.52 19.41 4.40
N PRO A 60 7.34 19.66 5.70
CA PRO A 60 6.35 18.93 6.49
C PRO A 60 4.92 19.36 6.13
N PRO A 61 3.90 18.53 6.42
CA PRO A 61 2.51 18.97 6.42
C PRO A 61 2.32 20.25 7.25
N MET A 62 1.51 21.19 6.74
CA MET A 62 1.18 22.43 7.45
C MET A 62 -0.34 22.60 7.46
N PRO A 63 -1.01 22.25 8.58
CA PRO A 63 -2.46 22.37 8.66
C PRO A 63 -2.94 23.80 8.39
N ALA A 64 -4.00 23.94 7.59
CA ALA A 64 -4.54 25.24 7.19
C ALA A 64 -5.19 25.99 8.37
N TRP A 65 -5.66 25.24 9.38
CA TRP A 65 -6.38 25.77 10.52
C TRP A 65 -5.60 25.60 11.83
N PRO A 66 -5.61 26.59 12.73
CA PRO A 66 -5.04 26.44 14.06
C PRO A 66 -5.65 25.28 14.85
N GLU A 67 -4.88 24.74 15.80
CA GLU A 67 -5.34 23.71 16.73
C GLU A 67 -6.60 24.17 17.50
N PRO A 68 -7.67 23.36 17.53
CA PRO A 68 -8.86 23.65 18.31
C PRO A 68 -8.53 23.55 19.80
N GLY A 69 -8.59 24.67 20.51
CA GLY A 69 -8.20 24.72 21.92
C GLY A 69 -9.12 23.98 22.90
N LYS A 70 -10.31 23.53 22.49
CA LYS A 70 -11.33 22.92 23.38
C LYS A 70 -11.92 21.59 22.88
N GLU A 71 -11.69 21.24 21.63
CA GLU A 71 -12.25 20.04 20.99
C GLU A 71 -11.16 19.39 20.14
N LEU A 72 -11.40 18.15 19.69
CA LEU A 72 -10.54 17.54 18.68
C LEU A 72 -10.74 18.22 17.33
N HIS A 73 -9.70 18.21 16.50
CA HIS A 73 -9.79 18.69 15.14
C HIS A 73 -10.75 17.82 14.35
N ARG A 74 -11.79 18.45 13.79
CA ARG A 74 -12.81 17.76 12.98
C ARG A 74 -12.34 17.56 11.54
N MET A 75 -11.24 18.21 11.16
CA MET A 75 -10.64 18.20 9.82
C MET A 75 -9.14 17.96 9.97
N ASP A 76 -8.76 16.71 10.27
CA ASP A 76 -7.38 16.29 10.50
C ASP A 76 -6.67 15.77 9.24
N PHE A 77 -7.28 15.95 8.06
CA PHE A 77 -6.79 15.39 6.81
C PHE A 77 -5.46 15.99 6.34
N ASP A 78 -5.12 17.20 6.80
CA ASP A 78 -3.91 17.96 6.43
C ASP A 78 -2.76 17.80 7.43
N TYR A 79 -2.95 17.03 8.50
CA TYR A 79 -1.92 16.70 9.50
C TYR A 79 -0.83 15.76 8.97
N ALA A 80 -1.17 14.97 7.95
CA ALA A 80 -0.26 14.04 7.31
C ALA A 80 -0.61 13.89 5.83
N PHE A 81 0.41 13.70 5.00
CA PHE A 81 0.20 13.33 3.61
C PHE A 81 -0.47 11.95 3.56
N GLN A 82 -1.58 11.85 2.82
CA GLN A 82 -2.35 10.61 2.68
C GLN A 82 -1.89 9.87 1.41
N PRO A 83 -1.10 8.80 1.52
CA PRO A 83 -0.59 8.10 0.34
C PRO A 83 -1.67 7.24 -0.31
N VAL A 84 -1.57 7.14 -1.63
CA VAL A 84 -2.21 6.10 -2.45
C VAL A 84 -1.12 5.31 -3.15
N ALA A 85 -1.32 4.00 -3.34
CA ALA A 85 -0.34 3.12 -3.94
C ALA A 85 -0.98 2.29 -5.06
N VAL A 86 -0.47 2.41 -6.28
CA VAL A 86 -1.01 1.68 -7.44
C VAL A 86 0.14 1.25 -8.34
N GLY A 87 0.14 -0.01 -8.79
CA GLY A 87 1.10 -0.47 -9.79
C GLY A 87 2.57 -0.34 -9.36
N GLY A 88 2.84 -0.46 -8.06
CA GLY A 88 4.18 -0.37 -7.48
C GLY A 88 4.70 1.06 -7.29
N LEU A 89 3.86 2.08 -7.48
CA LEU A 89 4.18 3.48 -7.22
C LEU A 89 3.38 4.00 -6.03
N VAL A 90 3.96 4.93 -5.28
CA VAL A 90 3.31 5.64 -4.17
C VAL A 90 3.17 7.11 -4.55
N TYR A 91 1.96 7.65 -4.42
CA TYR A 91 1.62 9.04 -4.68
C TYR A 91 1.03 9.65 -3.42
N PHE A 92 1.29 10.92 -3.17
CA PHE A 92 0.64 11.70 -2.13
C PHE A 92 0.60 13.18 -2.53
N GLY A 93 -0.43 13.89 -2.10
CA GLY A 93 -0.48 15.35 -2.20
C GLY A 93 0.27 16.01 -1.04
N SER A 94 0.97 17.11 -1.33
CA SER A 94 1.54 17.97 -0.29
C SER A 94 0.46 18.86 0.30
N SER A 95 0.33 18.87 1.62
CA SER A 95 -0.39 19.90 2.40
C SER A 95 0.55 20.95 3.00
N ALA A 96 1.80 21.04 2.53
CA ALA A 96 2.78 21.98 3.08
C ALA A 96 2.51 23.44 2.69
N ASP A 97 1.84 23.65 1.55
CA ASP A 97 1.58 24.95 0.93
C ASP A 97 0.11 25.15 0.55
N ASP A 98 -0.75 24.20 0.91
CA ASP A 98 -2.19 24.29 0.67
C ASP A 98 -2.81 25.33 1.62
N THR A 99 -3.25 26.44 1.04
CA THR A 99 -3.90 27.54 1.74
C THR A 99 -5.09 27.99 0.92
N VAL A 100 -6.23 28.26 1.58
CA VAL A 100 -7.45 28.79 0.95
C VAL A 100 -7.48 30.31 1.06
#